data_AF-A0A963G4Q9-F1
#
_entry.id   AF-A0A963G4Q9-F1
#
_cell.length_a   1.000
_cell.length_b   1.000
_cell.length_c   1.000
_cell.angle_alpha   90.00
_cell.angle_beta   90.00
_cell.angle_gamma   90.00
#
_symmetry.space_group_name_H-M   'P 1'
#
loop_
_entity.id
_entity.type
_entity.pdbx_description
1 polymer ?
#
loop_
_entity_poly.entity_id
_entity_poly.type
_entity_poly.pdbx_seq_one_letter_code
_entity_poly.pdbx_strand_id
1 'polypeptide(L)'
;MIPSLDRKSISKETTFEEDVLDQETLHAVLRGLAAEVAATARREQLSGSVVTLKIRFAGFETHTRQHKLAVPTHDERVILREVWTLFLHGKLPSKPVRLIGVGISDWQQPDSEPAQADLFEPQEKREKDDRLLETLDRVADRFGKGKLQLGCATKRDKRKPG
;
A
#
# COMPACT_ATOMS: atom_id res chain seq x y z
N MET A 1 31.63 15.14 -1.02
CA MET A 1 30.91 14.04 -1.70
C MET A 1 29.53 13.95 -1.05
N ILE A 2 28.50 14.43 -1.74
CA ILE A 2 27.11 14.30 -1.26
C ILE A 2 26.69 12.87 -1.58
N PRO A 3 26.18 12.06 -0.64
CA PRO A 3 25.70 10.72 -0.97
C PRO A 3 24.59 10.86 -2.02
N SER A 4 24.76 10.20 -3.17
CA SER A 4 23.65 9.99 -4.09
C SER A 4 22.55 9.29 -3.28
N LEU A 5 21.39 9.94 -3.13
CA LEU A 5 20.20 9.28 -2.61
C LEU A 5 19.71 8.32 -3.70
N ASP A 6 20.39 7.19 -3.86
CA ASP A 6 19.83 6.06 -4.57
C ASP A 6 18.57 5.66 -3.80
N ARG A 7 17.42 5.96 -4.41
CA ARG A 7 16.12 5.68 -3.81
C ARG A 7 16.08 4.19 -3.55
N LYS A 8 15.80 3.76 -2.32
CA LYS A 8 15.73 2.33 -1.93
C LYS A 8 14.33 1.75 -1.99
N SER A 9 13.31 2.62 -1.94
CA SER A 9 11.90 2.24 -2.00
C SER A 9 11.02 3.43 -2.40
N ILE A 10 9.83 3.14 -2.92
CA ILE A 10 8.74 4.10 -3.12
C ILE A 10 7.58 3.63 -2.27
N SER A 11 7.08 4.47 -1.38
CA SER A 11 5.89 4.17 -0.59
C SER A 11 5.00 5.39 -0.40
N LYS A 12 3.71 5.12 -0.19
CA LYS A 12 2.66 6.09 0.11
C LYS A 12 1.79 5.54 1.22
N GLU A 13 1.35 6.40 2.12
CA GLU A 13 0.47 6.04 3.22
C GLU A 13 -0.62 7.09 3.41
N THR A 14 -1.77 6.65 3.88
CA THR A 14 -2.90 7.51 4.25
C THR A 14 -3.24 7.26 5.71
N THR A 15 -3.38 8.33 6.48
CA THR A 15 -3.91 8.31 7.84
C THR A 15 -5.37 8.72 7.79
N PHE A 16 -6.24 7.94 8.41
CA PHE A 16 -7.67 8.21 8.47
C PHE A 16 -7.99 9.16 9.63
N GLU A 17 -8.99 10.02 9.44
CA GLU A 17 -9.49 10.92 10.50
C GLU A 17 -10.24 10.12 11.58
N GLU A 18 -11.04 9.15 11.15
CA GLU A 18 -11.75 8.17 11.96
C GLU A 18 -11.27 6.76 11.62
N ASP A 19 -11.21 5.86 12.60
CA ASP A 19 -10.69 4.51 12.35
C ASP A 19 -11.67 3.72 11.45
N VAL A 20 -11.16 3.11 10.37
CA VAL A 20 -11.96 2.48 9.31
C VAL A 20 -11.91 0.96 9.43
N LEU A 21 -13.08 0.31 9.42
CA LEU A 21 -13.20 -1.16 9.38
C LEU A 21 -13.78 -1.68 8.05
N ASP A 22 -14.36 -0.79 7.25
CA ASP A 22 -15.00 -1.13 5.99
C ASP A 22 -13.97 -1.53 4.91
N GLN A 23 -14.09 -2.77 4.42
CA GLN A 23 -13.13 -3.33 3.46
C GLN A 23 -13.22 -2.64 2.09
N GLU A 24 -14.40 -2.20 1.67
CA GLU A 24 -14.56 -1.50 0.39
C GLU A 24 -13.83 -0.16 0.39
N THR A 25 -13.95 0.59 1.50
CA THR A 25 -13.25 1.85 1.73
C THR A 25 -11.73 1.63 1.77
N LEU A 26 -11.26 0.62 2.50
CA LEU A 26 -9.84 0.29 2.58
C LEU A 26 -9.29 -0.11 1.20
N HIS A 27 -10.02 -0.92 0.45
CA HIS A 27 -9.66 -1.31 -0.91
C HIS A 27 -9.56 -0.11 -1.85
N ALA A 28 -10.54 0.80 -1.82
CA ALA A 28 -10.53 2.00 -2.65
C ALA A 28 -9.32 2.91 -2.35
N VAL A 29 -8.95 3.03 -1.07
CA VAL A 29 -7.77 3.80 -0.64
C VAL A 29 -6.48 3.10 -1.10
N LEU A 30 -6.38 1.78 -0.93
CA LEU A 30 -5.25 0.99 -1.41
C LEU A 30 -5.05 1.11 -2.92
N ARG A 31 -6.14 1.12 -3.70
CA ARG A 31 -6.11 1.35 -5.15
C ARG A 31 -5.51 2.70 -5.50
N GLY A 32 -5.93 3.76 -4.82
CA GLY A 32 -5.35 5.10 -4.99
C GLY A 32 -3.85 5.14 -4.67
N LEU A 33 -3.46 4.55 -3.53
CA LEU A 33 -2.06 4.48 -3.11
C LEU A 33 -1.19 3.66 -4.08
N ALA A 34 -1.70 2.53 -4.57
CA ALA A 34 -1.02 1.70 -5.56
C ALA A 34 -0.80 2.47 -6.87
N ALA A 35 -1.81 3.21 -7.35
CA ALA A 35 -1.69 4.05 -8.53
C ALA A 35 -0.64 5.17 -8.35
N GLU A 36 -0.60 5.84 -7.20
CA GLU A 36 0.42 6.86 -6.91
C GLU A 36 1.84 6.29 -6.84
N VAL A 37 2.01 5.13 -6.20
CA VAL A 37 3.29 4.42 -6.10
C VAL A 37 3.76 4.00 -7.50
N ALA A 38 2.87 3.39 -8.28
CA ALA A 38 3.13 2.98 -9.66
C ALA A 38 3.48 4.17 -10.57
N ALA A 39 2.74 5.27 -10.49
CA ALA A 39 3.03 6.49 -11.24
C ALA A 39 4.40 7.09 -10.87
N THR A 40 4.75 7.08 -9.58
CA THR A 40 6.06 7.52 -9.11
C THR A 40 7.17 6.62 -9.66
N ALA A 41 6.98 5.30 -9.61
CA ALA A 41 7.94 4.33 -10.14
C ALA A 41 8.14 4.47 -11.65
N ARG A 42 7.06 4.62 -12.41
CA ARG A 42 7.10 4.89 -13.87
C ARG A 42 7.87 6.18 -14.18
N ARG A 43 7.59 7.26 -13.45
CA ARG A 43 8.28 8.56 -13.62
C ARG A 43 9.78 8.46 -13.35
N GLU A 44 10.17 7.61 -12.40
CA GLU A 44 11.56 7.39 -12.03
C GLU A 44 12.21 6.21 -12.78
N GLN A 45 11.48 5.58 -13.73
CA GLN A 45 11.92 4.42 -14.52
C GLN A 45 12.36 3.22 -13.65
N LEU A 46 11.72 3.06 -12.50
CA LEU A 46 11.99 1.99 -11.52
C LEU A 46 10.91 0.90 -11.60
N SER A 47 11.31 -0.35 -11.41
CA SER A 47 10.40 -1.50 -11.21
C SER A 47 10.86 -2.28 -9.99
N GLY A 48 9.95 -2.53 -9.05
CA GLY A 48 10.24 -3.17 -7.77
C GLY A 48 9.80 -4.63 -7.75
N SER A 49 10.58 -5.48 -7.10
CA SER A 49 10.26 -6.90 -6.93
C SER A 49 9.58 -7.19 -5.60
N VAL A 50 9.63 -6.26 -4.64
CA VAL A 50 8.99 -6.43 -3.34
C VAL A 50 7.85 -5.45 -3.20
N VAL A 51 6.67 -5.96 -2.87
CA VAL A 51 5.47 -5.17 -2.54
C VAL A 51 5.29 -5.21 -1.03
N THR A 52 5.01 -4.06 -0.42
CA THR A 52 4.85 -3.90 1.02
C THR A 52 3.50 -3.28 1.36
N LEU A 53 2.81 -3.89 2.33
CA LEU A 53 1.62 -3.38 2.98
C LEU A 53 1.98 -2.98 4.41
N LYS A 54 1.65 -1.74 4.79
CA LYS A 54 1.82 -1.23 6.15
C LYS A 54 0.45 -0.84 6.69
N ILE A 55 0.11 -1.31 7.88
CA ILE A 55 -1.18 -1.02 8.51
C ILE A 55 -0.94 -0.64 9.97
N ARG A 56 -1.60 0.43 10.41
CA ARG A 56 -1.69 0.78 11.82
C ARG A 56 -3.14 0.67 12.26
N PHE A 57 -3.38 -0.06 13.35
CA PHE A 57 -4.69 -0.23 13.94
C PHE A 57 -4.98 0.82 15.03
N ALA A 58 -6.25 0.93 15.39
CA ALA A 58 -6.68 1.61 16.60
C ALA A 58 -5.90 1.07 17.82
N GLY A 59 -5.36 1.97 18.64
CA GLY A 59 -4.43 1.62 19.72
C GLY A 59 -2.95 1.62 19.33
N PHE A 60 -2.60 2.21 18.18
CA PHE A 60 -1.23 2.47 17.72
C PHE A 60 -0.38 1.26 17.33
N GLU A 61 -0.95 0.05 17.31
CA GLU A 61 -0.33 -1.20 16.87
C GLU A 61 -0.06 -1.18 15.35
N THR A 62 1.18 -1.43 14.93
CA THR A 62 1.59 -1.38 13.51
C THR A 62 2.03 -2.75 13.03
N HIS A 63 1.51 -3.17 11.88
CA HIS A 63 1.87 -4.39 11.18
C HIS A 63 2.38 -4.07 9.79
N THR A 64 3.43 -4.76 9.38
CA THR A 64 3.95 -4.70 8.02
C THR A 64 3.95 -6.12 7.44
N ARG A 65 3.49 -6.24 6.20
CA ARG A 65 3.56 -7.46 5.40
C ARG A 65 4.19 -7.15 4.06
N GLN A 66 4.88 -8.12 3.50
CA GLN A 66 5.54 -7.94 2.21
C GLN A 66 5.54 -9.25 1.43
N HIS A 67 5.55 -9.12 0.12
CA HIS A 67 5.62 -10.24 -0.80
C HIS A 67 6.62 -9.93 -1.90
N LYS A 68 7.49 -10.90 -2.20
CA LYS A 68 8.45 -10.82 -3.30
C LYS A 68 7.86 -11.44 -4.56
N LEU A 69 7.72 -10.62 -5.59
CA LEU A 69 7.25 -11.00 -6.92
C LEU A 69 8.38 -11.67 -7.71
N ALA A 70 8.00 -12.62 -8.55
CA ALA A 70 8.93 -13.27 -9.49
C ALA A 70 9.39 -12.31 -10.61
N VAL A 71 8.55 -11.33 -10.96
CA VAL A 71 8.83 -10.35 -12.00
C VAL A 71 8.70 -8.95 -11.37
N PRO A 72 9.74 -8.10 -11.46
CA PRO A 72 9.68 -6.72 -11.00
C PRO A 72 8.56 -5.97 -11.72
N THR A 73 7.82 -5.13 -11.00
CA THR A 73 6.67 -4.42 -11.54
C THR A 73 6.63 -2.95 -11.14
N HIS A 74 5.98 -2.16 -11.98
CA HIS A 74 5.49 -0.81 -11.71
C HIS A 74 4.03 -0.68 -12.16
N ASP A 75 3.34 -1.81 -12.38
CA ASP A 75 1.93 -1.86 -12.74
C ASP A 75 1.09 -1.74 -11.46
N GLU A 76 0.23 -0.74 -11.43
CA GLU A 76 -0.66 -0.46 -10.32
C GLU A 76 -1.63 -1.60 -10.03
N ARG A 77 -2.08 -2.35 -11.05
CA ARG A 77 -3.00 -3.48 -10.89
C ARG A 77 -2.31 -4.64 -10.20
N VAL A 78 -1.06 -4.91 -10.57
CA VAL A 78 -0.24 -5.93 -9.92
C VAL A 78 0.03 -5.51 -8.48
N ILE A 79 0.46 -4.27 -8.24
CA ILE A 79 0.73 -3.77 -6.88
C ILE A 79 -0.53 -3.87 -6.00
N LEU A 80 -1.69 -3.40 -6.50
CA LEU A 80 -2.95 -3.46 -5.77
C LEU A 80 -3.32 -4.90 -5.41
N ARG A 81 -3.30 -5.82 -6.38
CA ARG A 81 -3.63 -7.23 -6.16
C ARG A 81 -2.78 -7.81 -5.03
N GLU A 82 -1.47 -7.64 -5.12
CA GLU A 82 -0.52 -8.23 -4.17
C GLU A 82 -0.68 -7.62 -2.77
N VAL A 83 -0.89 -6.31 -2.68
CA VAL A 83 -1.21 -5.66 -1.40
C VAL A 83 -2.53 -6.17 -0.81
N TRP A 84 -3.55 -6.37 -1.65
CA TRP A 84 -4.84 -6.86 -1.18
C TRP A 84 -4.76 -8.30 -0.68
N THR A 85 -4.02 -9.17 -1.37
CA THR A 85 -3.72 -10.52 -0.89
C THR A 85 -3.01 -10.46 0.47
N LEU A 86 -2.02 -9.57 0.63
CA LEU A 86 -1.37 -9.36 1.93
C LEU A 86 -2.33 -8.85 3.02
N PHE A 87 -3.34 -8.06 2.66
CA PHE A 87 -4.37 -7.58 3.58
C PHE A 87 -5.29 -8.73 4.04
N LEU A 88 -5.74 -9.58 3.12
CA LEU A 88 -6.65 -10.69 3.43
C LEU A 88 -5.96 -11.82 4.19
N HIS A 89 -4.74 -12.20 3.78
CA HIS A 89 -4.07 -13.41 4.26
C HIS A 89 -2.89 -13.13 5.18
N GLY A 90 -2.53 -11.86 5.40
CA GLY A 90 -1.42 -11.45 6.27
C GLY A 90 -1.62 -11.72 7.76
N LYS A 91 -2.64 -12.48 8.16
CA LYS A 91 -3.01 -12.77 9.57
C LYS A 91 -3.08 -11.48 10.39
N LEU A 92 -3.71 -10.48 9.83
CA LEU A 92 -3.85 -9.17 10.45
C LEU A 92 -4.98 -9.20 11.48
N PRO A 93 -4.87 -8.43 12.57
CA PRO A 93 -5.95 -8.35 13.54
C PRO A 93 -7.20 -7.74 12.91
N SER A 94 -8.37 -8.30 13.24
CA SER A 94 -9.67 -7.74 12.86
C SER A 94 -9.98 -6.54 13.77
N LYS A 95 -9.31 -5.42 13.49
CA LYS A 95 -9.43 -4.16 14.24
C LYS A 95 -9.62 -2.99 13.27
N PRO A 96 -10.24 -1.88 13.71
CA PRO A 96 -10.30 -0.65 12.93
C PRO A 96 -8.90 -0.17 12.55
N VAL A 97 -8.75 0.25 11.29
CA VAL A 97 -7.50 0.74 10.70
C VAL A 97 -7.44 2.25 10.80
N ARG A 98 -6.33 2.77 11.33
CA ARG A 98 -6.05 4.21 11.45
C ARG A 98 -5.08 4.73 10.40
N LEU A 99 -4.21 3.85 9.87
CA LEU A 99 -3.30 4.18 8.78
C LEU A 99 -3.12 2.96 7.90
N ILE A 100 -3.09 3.17 6.58
CA ILE A 100 -2.75 2.14 5.61
C ILE A 100 -1.75 2.68 4.59
N GLY A 101 -0.81 1.85 4.16
CA GLY A 101 0.25 2.23 3.24
C GLY A 101 0.66 1.11 2.31
N VAL A 102 1.10 1.54 1.12
CA VAL A 102 1.59 0.70 0.03
C VAL A 102 3.02 1.11 -0.28
N GLY A 103 3.88 0.14 -0.56
CA GLY A 103 5.21 0.40 -1.06
C GLY A 103 5.70 -0.64 -2.04
N ILE A 104 6.65 -0.23 -2.87
CA ILE A 104 7.48 -1.13 -3.67
C ILE A 104 8.96 -0.84 -3.41
N SER A 105 9.76 -1.90 -3.43
CA SER A 105 11.21 -1.86 -3.23
C SER A 105 11.88 -3.00 -3.99
N ASP A 106 13.17 -3.22 -3.74
CA ASP A 106 13.98 -4.24 -4.44
C ASP A 106 13.96 -4.00 -5.95
N TRP A 107 14.42 -2.80 -6.33
CA TRP A 107 14.79 -2.51 -7.71
C TRP A 107 15.81 -3.54 -8.15
N GLN A 108 15.91 -3.87 -9.44
CA GLN A 108 16.98 -4.72 -9.96
C GLN A 108 18.37 -4.16 -9.55
N GLN A 109 18.87 -4.62 -8.41
CA GLN A 109 20.24 -4.51 -7.92
C GLN A 109 20.62 -5.88 -7.38
N PRO A 110 21.82 -6.40 -7.67
CA PRO A 110 22.14 -7.83 -7.45
C PRO A 110 22.24 -8.28 -5.99
N ASP A 111 22.19 -7.37 -5.00
CA ASP A 111 22.56 -7.68 -3.62
C ASP A 111 21.64 -7.00 -2.61
N SER A 112 20.40 -7.45 -2.49
CA SER A 112 19.53 -7.06 -1.37
C SER A 112 18.94 -8.30 -0.73
N GLU A 113 19.41 -8.58 0.49
CA GLU A 113 18.95 -9.70 1.30
C GLU A 113 17.43 -9.63 1.50
N PRO A 114 16.71 -10.75 1.33
CA PRO A 114 15.26 -10.77 1.48
C PRO A 114 14.92 -10.54 2.95
N ALA A 115 14.36 -9.36 3.26
CA ALA A 115 13.61 -9.19 4.49
C ALA A 115 12.45 -10.21 4.46
N GLN A 116 12.34 -11.01 5.52
CA GLN A 116 11.36 -12.07 5.78
C GLN A 116 10.26 -12.25 4.72
N ALA A 117 10.38 -13.33 3.96
CA ALA A 117 9.33 -13.87 3.11
C ALA A 117 8.30 -14.61 3.99
N ASP A 118 7.09 -14.09 4.10
CA ASP A 118 5.98 -14.84 4.68
C ASP A 118 5.25 -15.57 3.54
N LEU A 119 5.43 -16.89 3.57
CA LEU A 119 4.60 -18.00 3.11
C LEU A 119 3.91 -17.99 1.73
N PHE A 120 4.22 -19.07 0.99
CA PHE A 120 3.46 -19.64 -0.12
C PHE A 120 1.99 -19.88 0.27
N GLU A 121 1.06 -19.37 -0.55
CA GLU A 121 -0.37 -19.67 -0.46
C GLU A 121 -0.85 -20.60 -1.60
N PRO A 122 -1.85 -21.48 -1.35
CA PRO A 122 -2.42 -22.35 -2.39
C PRO A 122 -3.10 -21.58 -3.53
N GLN A 123 -2.96 -22.07 -4.77
CA GLN A 123 -3.52 -21.46 -5.99
C GLN A 123 -5.04 -21.16 -5.90
N GLU A 124 -5.81 -22.00 -5.21
CA GLU A 124 -7.26 -21.83 -5.05
C GLU A 124 -7.65 -20.59 -4.23
N LYS A 125 -6.79 -20.15 -3.29
CA LYS A 125 -6.99 -18.90 -2.55
C LYS A 125 -6.81 -17.68 -3.45
N ARG A 126 -5.78 -17.70 -4.30
CA ARG A 126 -5.52 -16.60 -5.25
C ARG A 126 -6.69 -16.37 -6.19
N GLU A 127 -7.32 -17.43 -6.71
CA GLU A 127 -8.49 -17.32 -7.58
C GLU A 127 -9.70 -16.70 -6.87
N LYS A 128 -9.89 -16.99 -5.57
CA LYS A 128 -10.96 -16.39 -4.76
C LYS A 128 -10.68 -14.91 -4.50
N ASP A 129 -9.43 -14.56 -4.21
CA ASP A 129 -9.01 -13.18 -4.00
C ASP A 129 -9.19 -12.34 -5.27
N ASP A 130 -8.85 -12.89 -6.44
CA ASP A 130 -9.02 -12.21 -7.73
C ASP A 130 -10.49 -11.90 -8.02
N ARG A 131 -11.41 -12.82 -7.70
CA ARG A 131 -12.86 -12.58 -7.83
C ARG A 131 -13.36 -11.52 -6.85
N LEU A 132 -12.83 -11.50 -5.64
CA LEU A 132 -13.18 -10.50 -4.64
C LEU A 132 -12.69 -9.12 -5.09
N LEU A 133 -11.44 -9.03 -5.56
CA LEU A 133 -10.87 -7.83 -6.15
C LEU A 133 -11.71 -7.28 -7.29
N GLU A 134 -12.12 -8.13 -8.24
CA GLU A 134 -12.97 -7.72 -9.35
C GLU A 134 -14.30 -7.13 -8.86
N THR A 135 -14.88 -7.72 -7.81
CA THR A 135 -16.12 -7.22 -7.20
C THR A 135 -15.91 -5.85 -6.54
N LEU A 136 -14.85 -5.72 -5.75
CA LEU A 136 -14.50 -4.49 -5.05
C LEU A 136 -14.12 -3.36 -6.02
N ASP A 137 -13.45 -3.67 -7.13
CA ASP A 137 -13.11 -2.70 -8.16
C ASP A 137 -14.35 -2.14 -8.84
N ARG A 138 -15.32 -3.01 -9.21
CA ARG A 138 -16.61 -2.58 -9.78
C ARG A 138 -17.40 -1.67 -8.83
N VAL A 139 -17.26 -1.87 -7.52
CA VAL A 139 -17.89 -1.02 -6.50
C VAL A 139 -17.11 0.28 -6.33
N ALA A 140 -15.78 0.21 -6.23
CA ALA A 140 -14.92 1.36 -6.04
C ALA A 140 -14.92 2.32 -7.24
N ASP A 141 -15.17 1.85 -8.47
CA ASP A 141 -15.45 2.71 -9.63
C ASP A 141 -16.66 3.62 -9.42
N ARG A 142 -17.64 3.21 -8.60
CA ARG A 142 -18.79 4.05 -8.22
C ARG A 142 -18.43 5.09 -7.16
N PHE A 143 -17.46 4.78 -6.30
CA PHE A 143 -16.96 5.68 -5.26
C PHE A 143 -15.90 6.68 -5.77
N GLY A 144 -15.30 6.42 -6.93
CA GLY A 144 -14.15 7.17 -7.48
C GLY A 144 -14.37 8.62 -7.92
N LYS A 145 -15.52 9.24 -7.64
CA LYS A 145 -15.82 10.63 -8.08
C LYS A 145 -15.90 11.69 -6.98
N GLY A 146 -15.70 11.34 -5.71
CA GLY A 146 -15.64 12.39 -4.70
C GLY A 146 -15.30 11.85 -3.32
N LYS A 147 -14.37 12.54 -2.65
CA LYS A 147 -13.96 12.37 -1.24
C LYS A 147 -12.86 11.34 -0.99
N LEU A 148 -11.66 11.64 -1.47
CA LEU A 148 -10.47 11.43 -0.65
C LEU A 148 -9.72 12.76 -0.69
N GLN A 149 -10.07 13.65 0.23
CA GLN A 149 -9.33 14.88 0.42
C GLN A 149 -7.99 14.45 1.02
N LEU A 150 -6.96 14.35 0.17
CA LEU A 150 -5.59 14.08 0.61
C LEU A 150 -5.21 15.14 1.63
N GLY A 151 -5.20 14.74 2.90
CA GLY A 151 -4.83 15.57 4.04
C GLY A 151 -3.34 15.88 4.05
N CYS A 152 -2.90 16.77 3.18
CA CYS A 152 -1.73 17.61 3.40
C CYS A 152 -2.23 18.99 3.82
N ALA A 153 -2.61 19.15 5.08
CA ALA A 153 -2.78 20.46 5.69
C ALA A 153 -2.12 20.45 7.07
N THR A 154 -0.84 20.80 7.08
CA THR A 154 -0.12 21.22 8.26
C THR A 154 -0.92 22.34 8.95
N LYS A 155 -1.55 22.04 10.09
CA LYS A 155 -2.00 23.11 11.00
C LYS A 155 -0.75 23.81 11.53
N ARG A 156 -0.39 24.94 10.92
CA ARG A 156 0.52 25.92 11.53
C ARG A 156 -0.18 26.51 12.75
N ASP A 157 0.38 26.18 13.91
CA ASP A 157 0.06 26.70 15.23
C ASP A 157 -0.01 28.23 15.23
N LYS A 158 -1.12 28.78 15.75
CA LYS A 158 -1.26 30.21 15.99
C LYS A 158 -0.52 30.54 17.29
N ARG A 159 0.66 31.16 17.20
CA ARG A 159 1.21 31.96 18.31
C ARG A 159 1.20 33.43 17.93
N LYS A 160 0.30 34.16 18.58
CA LYS A 160 0.29 35.63 18.63
C LYS A 160 1.54 36.10 19.38
N PRO A 161 2.29 37.11 18.90
CA PRO A 161 3.12 37.92 19.76
C PRO A 161 2.25 39.00 20.41
N GLY A 162 2.30 39.06 21.74
CA GLY A 162 1.95 40.24 22.53
C GLY A 162 3.22 40.92 22.99
#